data_AF-A0A5N5GLG9-F1
#
_entry.id   AF-A0A5N5GLG9-F1
#
_cell.length_a   1.000
_cell.length_b   1.000
_cell.length_c   1.000
_cell.angle_alpha   90.00
_cell.angle_beta   90.00
_cell.angle_gamma   90.00
#
_symmetry.space_group_name_H-M   'P 1'
#
loop_
_entity.id
_entity.type
_entity.pdbx_description
1 polymer ?
#
loop_
_entity_poly.entity_id
_entity_poly.type
_entity_poly.pdbx_seq_one_letter_code
_entity_poly.pdbx_strand_id
1 'polypeptide(L)'
;MESKYVSQRSCLLLVEALNGRKVDELDKAISVAARDPTWYGIDEVELEKRRRWTSTARAQVASLKKAVEAGKESSGTSVNGMRRELMRVANSQETERSNPYGAHHNDDFITSESDRQLLLIKQQDEELDELSASVERIGGVGLTIHEELLAQEKIIEELGTEMDSTSNRLDFVQKKVAAVMKKAGVKGQLMMILFLLVLFIILFVLVFLT
;
A
#
# COMPACT_ATOMS: atom_id res chain seq x y z
N MET A 1 -27.00 10.60 -13.12
CA MET A 1 -26.56 9.24 -12.72
C MET A 1 -25.29 8.79 -13.46
N GLU A 2 -25.10 9.10 -14.74
CA GLU A 2 -23.91 8.67 -15.51
C GLU A 2 -22.54 9.14 -14.95
N SER A 3 -22.46 10.36 -14.40
CA SER A 3 -21.21 10.91 -13.85
C SER A 3 -20.67 10.12 -12.65
N LYS A 4 -21.55 9.54 -11.80
CA LYS A 4 -21.13 8.70 -10.66
C LYS A 4 -20.58 7.35 -11.13
N TYR A 5 -21.21 6.72 -12.12
CA TYR A 5 -20.77 5.45 -12.69
C TYR A 5 -19.43 5.56 -13.43
N VAL A 6 -19.21 6.65 -14.16
CA VAL A 6 -17.92 6.93 -14.83
C VAL A 6 -16.81 7.17 -13.81
N SER A 7 -17.09 7.90 -12.74
CA SER A 7 -16.12 8.16 -11.65
C SER A 7 -15.73 6.87 -10.91
N GLN A 8 -16.71 6.01 -10.61
CA GLN A 8 -16.47 4.74 -9.91
C GLN A 8 -15.66 3.75 -10.76
N ARG A 9 -15.95 3.67 -12.07
CA ARG A 9 -15.17 2.87 -13.02
C ARG A 9 -13.75 3.40 -13.22
N SER A 10 -13.61 4.72 -13.30
CA SER A 10 -12.29 5.36 -13.41
C SER A 10 -11.45 5.10 -12.15
N CYS A 11 -12.05 5.21 -10.96
CA CYS A 11 -11.38 4.92 -9.69
C CYS A 11 -10.96 3.45 -9.58
N LEU A 12 -11.82 2.52 -9.97
CA LEU A 12 -11.53 1.08 -9.93
C LEU A 12 -10.38 0.71 -10.88
N LEU A 13 -10.36 1.28 -12.09
CA LEU A 13 -9.25 1.11 -13.03
C LEU A 13 -7.93 1.72 -12.53
N LEU A 14 -8.01 2.83 -11.79
CA LEU A 14 -6.83 3.48 -11.20
C LEU A 14 -6.24 2.64 -10.06
N VAL A 15 -7.10 2.07 -9.21
CA VAL A 15 -6.70 1.14 -8.14
C VAL A 15 -6.10 -0.14 -8.72
N GLU A 16 -6.68 -0.68 -9.79
CA GLU A 16 -6.16 -1.87 -10.47
C GLU A 16 -4.80 -1.61 -11.14
N ALA A 17 -4.65 -0.47 -11.83
CA ALA A 17 -3.38 -0.05 -12.45
C ALA A 17 -2.28 0.27 -11.42
N LEU A 18 -2.66 0.77 -10.23
CA LEU A 18 -1.74 0.98 -9.12
C LEU A 18 -1.34 -0.35 -8.46
N ASN A 19 -2.27 -1.29 -8.28
CA ASN A 19 -1.96 -2.60 -7.70
C ASN A 19 -1.11 -3.47 -8.64
N GLY A 20 -1.35 -3.45 -9.95
CA GLY A 20 -0.51 -4.15 -10.91
C GLY A 20 0.95 -3.67 -10.87
N ARG A 21 1.16 -2.34 -10.87
CA ARG A 21 2.52 -1.75 -10.75
C ARG A 21 3.23 -2.14 -9.46
N LYS A 22 2.52 -2.16 -8.32
CA LYS A 22 3.09 -2.56 -7.03
C LYS A 22 3.52 -4.02 -6.98
N VAL A 23 2.75 -4.92 -7.61
CA VAL A 23 3.11 -6.35 -7.69
C VAL A 23 4.37 -6.57 -8.54
N ASP A 24 4.54 -5.81 -9.62
CA ASP A 24 5.74 -5.89 -10.47
C ASP A 24 6.99 -5.31 -9.78
N GLU A 25 6.86 -4.23 -9.00
CA GLU A 25 7.95 -3.70 -8.19
C GLU A 25 8.39 -4.69 -7.10
N LEU A 26 7.43 -5.40 -6.48
CA LEU A 26 7.73 -6.43 -5.49
C LEU A 26 8.48 -7.63 -6.09
N ASP A 27 8.12 -8.06 -7.30
CA ASP A 27 8.83 -9.12 -8.02
C ASP A 27 10.28 -8.75 -8.33
N LYS A 28 10.51 -7.48 -8.67
CA LYS A 28 11.85 -6.91 -8.87
C LYS A 28 12.64 -6.88 -7.57
N ALA A 29 12.01 -6.50 -6.46
CA ALA A 29 12.63 -6.50 -5.13
C ALA A 29 13.02 -7.92 -4.68
N ILE A 30 12.15 -8.92 -4.90
CA ILE A 30 12.43 -10.33 -4.62
C ILE A 30 13.59 -10.82 -5.51
N SER A 31 13.63 -10.45 -6.78
CA SER A 31 14.73 -10.80 -7.69
C SER A 31 16.07 -10.19 -7.27
N VAL A 32 16.08 -8.99 -6.70
CA VAL A 32 17.31 -8.37 -6.15
C VAL A 32 17.72 -9.06 -4.85
N ALA A 33 16.77 -9.30 -3.94
CA ALA A 33 17.02 -10.00 -2.68
C ALA A 33 17.53 -11.44 -2.91
N ALA A 34 17.09 -12.11 -3.98
CA ALA A 34 17.54 -13.43 -4.37
C ALA A 34 19.02 -13.49 -4.81
N ARG A 35 19.62 -12.37 -5.22
CA ARG A 35 21.01 -12.34 -5.67
C ARG A 35 21.99 -12.36 -4.51
N ASP A 36 21.65 -11.68 -3.41
CA ASP A 36 22.47 -11.63 -2.19
C ASP A 36 21.60 -11.77 -0.92
N PRO A 37 21.07 -12.98 -0.61
CA PRO A 37 20.15 -13.18 0.52
C PRO A 37 20.76 -12.84 1.88
N THR A 38 22.07 -13.09 2.04
CA THR A 38 22.82 -12.87 3.29
C THR A 38 22.94 -11.39 3.65
N TRP A 39 22.94 -10.49 2.66
CA TRP A 39 22.98 -9.04 2.90
C TRP A 39 21.67 -8.51 3.51
N TYR A 40 20.55 -9.17 3.18
CA TYR A 40 19.22 -8.77 3.63
C TYR A 40 18.71 -9.60 4.82
N GLY A 41 19.48 -10.61 5.28
CA GLY A 41 19.09 -11.49 6.38
C GLY A 41 17.84 -12.33 6.08
N ILE A 42 17.60 -12.63 4.80
CA ILE A 42 16.42 -13.38 4.34
C ILE A 42 16.83 -14.83 4.06
N ASP A 43 16.06 -15.78 4.59
CA ASP A 43 16.28 -17.22 4.37
C ASP A 43 15.69 -17.69 3.03
N GLU A 44 16.27 -18.73 2.43
CA GLU A 44 15.85 -19.28 1.12
C GLU A 44 14.39 -19.76 1.16
N VAL A 45 13.96 -20.32 2.30
CA VAL A 45 12.58 -20.78 2.51
C VAL A 45 11.61 -19.60 2.54
N GLU A 46 12.03 -18.45 3.05
CA GLU A 46 11.23 -17.23 3.05
C GLU A 46 11.16 -16.60 1.66
N LEU A 47 12.28 -16.60 0.93
CA LEU A 47 12.35 -16.12 -0.45
C LEU A 47 11.38 -16.89 -1.37
N GLU A 48 11.32 -18.21 -1.23
CA GLU A 48 10.41 -19.07 -2.00
C GLU A 48 8.93 -18.81 -1.65
N LYS A 49 8.62 -18.54 -0.37
CA LYS A 49 7.26 -18.11 0.04
C LYS A 49 6.88 -16.79 -0.61
N ARG A 50 7.79 -15.81 -0.63
CA ARG A 50 7.56 -14.50 -1.27
C ARG A 50 7.40 -14.64 -2.78
N ARG A 51 8.21 -15.48 -3.43
CA ARG A 51 8.11 -15.79 -4.87
C ARG A 51 6.76 -16.41 -5.23
N ARG A 52 6.31 -17.39 -4.44
CA ARG A 52 4.98 -18.03 -4.63
C ARG A 52 3.85 -17.03 -4.48
N TRP A 53 3.87 -16.22 -3.42
CA TRP A 53 2.84 -15.21 -3.19
C TRP A 53 2.75 -14.20 -4.34
N THR A 54 3.89 -13.67 -4.79
CA THR A 54 3.95 -12.69 -5.88
C THR A 54 3.47 -13.30 -7.21
N SER A 55 3.79 -14.56 -7.49
CA SER A 55 3.27 -15.28 -8.66
C SER A 55 1.75 -15.44 -8.62
N THR A 56 1.19 -15.83 -7.47
CA THR A 56 -0.26 -15.95 -7.28
C THR A 56 -0.97 -14.61 -7.37
N ALA A 57 -0.41 -13.54 -6.79
CA ALA A 57 -0.95 -12.19 -6.89
C ALA A 57 -0.98 -11.68 -8.35
N ARG A 58 0.10 -11.92 -9.11
CA ARG A 58 0.16 -11.57 -10.54
C ARG A 58 -0.89 -12.32 -11.36
N ALA A 59 -1.09 -13.61 -11.10
CA ALA A 59 -2.12 -14.41 -11.77
C ALA A 59 -3.53 -13.87 -11.50
N GLN A 60 -3.82 -13.46 -10.25
CA GLN A 60 -5.09 -12.85 -9.88
C GLN A 60 -5.31 -11.50 -10.58
N VAL A 61 -4.32 -10.59 -10.54
CA VAL A 61 -4.41 -9.30 -11.24
C VAL A 61 -4.59 -9.47 -12.75
N ALA A 62 -3.90 -10.44 -13.36
CA ALA A 62 -4.08 -10.74 -14.78
C ALA A 62 -5.49 -11.27 -15.10
N SER A 63 -6.06 -12.11 -14.22
CA SER A 63 -7.42 -12.64 -14.39
C SER A 63 -8.49 -11.55 -14.22
N LEU A 64 -8.31 -10.64 -13.27
CA LEU A 64 -9.19 -9.49 -13.04
C LEU A 64 -9.13 -8.52 -14.21
N LYS A 65 -7.93 -8.19 -14.69
CA LYS A 65 -7.74 -7.35 -15.86
C LYS A 65 -8.46 -7.91 -17.07
N LYS A 66 -8.36 -9.23 -17.31
CA LYS A 66 -9.05 -9.90 -18.42
C LYS A 66 -10.58 -9.87 -18.26
N ALA A 67 -11.09 -10.04 -17.05
CA ALA A 67 -12.52 -9.94 -16.75
C ALA A 67 -13.06 -8.51 -16.94
N VAL A 68 -12.28 -7.49 -16.55
CA VAL A 68 -12.60 -6.08 -16.75
C VAL A 68 -12.55 -5.69 -18.21
N GLU A 69 -11.54 -6.15 -18.96
CA GLU A 69 -11.45 -5.93 -20.42
C GLU A 69 -12.62 -6.59 -21.16
N ALA A 70 -13.02 -7.81 -20.79
CA ALA A 70 -14.20 -8.47 -21.36
C ALA A 70 -15.52 -7.73 -21.03
N GLY A 71 -15.64 -7.12 -19.84
CA GLY A 71 -16.78 -6.27 -19.48
C GLY A 71 -16.82 -4.91 -20.19
N LYS A 72 -15.69 -4.46 -20.75
CA LYS A 72 -15.56 -3.18 -21.48
C LYS A 72 -16.20 -3.25 -22.87
N GLU A 73 -16.18 -4.41 -23.52
CA GLU A 73 -16.81 -4.63 -24.83
C GLU A 73 -18.35 -4.61 -24.76
N SER A 74 -18.95 -5.03 -23.64
CA SER A 74 -20.41 -4.99 -23.43
C SER A 74 -20.94 -3.58 -23.07
N SER A 75 -20.09 -2.71 -22.53
CA SER A 75 -20.52 -1.42 -21.98
C SER A 75 -20.60 -0.29 -23.01
N GLY A 76 -20.03 -0.45 -24.20
CA GLY A 76 -20.06 0.57 -25.28
C GLY A 76 -21.36 0.61 -26.09
N THR A 77 -22.21 -0.43 -26.00
CA THR A 77 -23.41 -0.57 -26.84
C THR A 77 -24.74 -0.37 -26.06
N SER A 78 -24.72 -0.43 -24.73
CA SER A 78 -25.96 -0.57 -23.94
C SER A 78 -26.74 0.74 -23.70
N VAL A 79 -26.10 1.92 -23.72
CA VAL A 79 -26.82 3.18 -23.44
C VAL A 79 -27.64 3.66 -24.64
N ASN A 80 -27.16 3.42 -25.87
CA ASN A 80 -27.92 3.74 -27.09
C ASN A 80 -29.07 2.76 -27.38
N GLY A 81 -29.01 1.52 -26.87
CA GLY A 81 -30.08 0.53 -27.02
C GLY A 81 -31.32 0.89 -26.20
N MET A 82 -31.14 1.24 -24.92
CA MET A 82 -32.25 1.54 -24.00
C MET A 82 -33.02 2.81 -24.42
N ARG A 83 -32.31 3.84 -24.89
CA ARG A 83 -32.92 5.08 -25.38
C ARG A 83 -33.68 4.90 -26.70
N ARG A 84 -33.27 3.92 -27.52
CA ARG A 84 -33.92 3.60 -28.81
C ARG A 84 -35.22 2.84 -28.61
N GLU A 85 -35.30 1.97 -27.60
CA GLU A 85 -36.53 1.26 -27.24
C GLU A 85 -37.57 2.19 -26.61
N LEU A 86 -37.14 3.13 -25.74
CA LEU A 86 -38.05 4.12 -25.13
C LEU A 86 -38.64 5.11 -26.15
N MET A 87 -37.90 5.49 -27.20
CA MET A 87 -38.43 6.32 -28.29
C MET A 87 -39.35 5.54 -29.25
N ARG A 88 -39.27 4.21 -29.29
CA ARG A 88 -40.14 3.38 -30.13
C ARG A 88 -41.54 3.21 -29.53
N VAL A 89 -41.66 3.30 -28.22
CA VAL A 89 -42.94 3.24 -27.47
C VAL A 89 -43.72 4.55 -27.54
N ALA A 90 -43.04 5.70 -27.61
CA ALA A 90 -43.70 7.01 -27.69
C ALA A 90 -44.43 7.26 -29.03
N ASN A 91 -44.07 6.55 -30.10
CA ASN A 91 -44.60 6.78 -31.45
C ASN A 91 -45.78 5.87 -31.83
N SER A 92 -46.26 5.01 -30.92
CA SER A 92 -47.46 4.17 -31.12
C SER A 92 -48.73 4.74 -30.48
N GLN A 93 -48.67 5.93 -29.86
CA GLN A 93 -49.76 6.48 -29.05
C GLN A 93 -50.72 7.43 -29.80
N GLU A 94 -50.59 7.62 -31.11
CA GLU A 94 -51.50 8.49 -31.88
C GLU A 94 -52.62 7.75 -32.64
N THR A 95 -52.68 6.43 -32.58
CA THR A 95 -53.78 5.65 -33.14
C THR A 95 -54.35 4.74 -32.07
N GLU A 96 -55.43 5.16 -31.43
CA GLU A 96 -56.56 4.33 -30.99
C GLU A 96 -57.43 5.16 -30.02
N ARG A 97 -58.42 5.79 -30.64
CA ARG A 97 -59.50 6.53 -30.01
C ARG A 97 -60.47 5.50 -29.43
N SER A 98 -60.85 5.68 -28.15
CA SER A 98 -62.05 5.13 -27.50
C SER A 98 -62.25 3.60 -27.47
N ASN A 99 -61.81 2.94 -26.39
CA ASN A 99 -62.40 1.65 -25.97
C ASN A 99 -62.48 1.55 -24.41
N PRO A 100 -63.67 1.50 -23.80
CA PRO A 100 -63.84 1.51 -22.34
C PRO A 100 -63.53 0.16 -21.64
N TYR A 101 -63.17 -0.89 -22.38
CA TYR A 101 -62.79 -2.20 -21.83
C TYR A 101 -61.29 -2.35 -21.49
N GLY A 102 -60.45 -1.35 -21.80
CA GLY A 102 -59.00 -1.39 -21.53
C GLY A 102 -58.56 -0.88 -20.15
N ALA A 103 -59.48 -0.29 -19.36
CA ALA A 103 -59.13 0.31 -18.06
C ALA A 103 -58.76 -0.75 -17.01
N HIS A 104 -59.47 -1.89 -16.98
CA HIS A 104 -59.25 -2.95 -15.99
C HIS A 104 -57.90 -3.68 -16.16
N HIS A 105 -57.39 -3.80 -17.39
CA HIS A 105 -56.12 -4.48 -17.65
C HIS A 105 -54.90 -3.59 -17.36
N ASN A 106 -55.07 -2.27 -17.47
CA ASN A 106 -54.03 -1.32 -17.06
C ASN A 106 -53.89 -1.24 -15.54
N ASP A 107 -54.99 -1.29 -14.78
CA ASP A 107 -54.91 -1.26 -13.31
C ASP A 107 -54.20 -2.49 -12.74
N ASP A 108 -54.49 -3.70 -13.22
CA ASP A 108 -53.78 -4.91 -12.76
C ASP A 108 -52.28 -4.88 -13.08
N PHE A 109 -51.93 -4.40 -14.29
CA PHE A 109 -50.54 -4.23 -14.68
C PHE A 109 -49.81 -3.18 -13.83
N ILE A 110 -50.43 -2.02 -13.63
CA ILE A 110 -49.91 -0.92 -12.79
C ILE A 110 -49.73 -1.39 -11.35
N THR A 111 -50.70 -2.13 -10.80
CA THR A 111 -50.64 -2.64 -9.42
C THR A 111 -49.49 -3.64 -9.26
N SER A 112 -49.34 -4.57 -10.21
CA SER A 112 -48.27 -5.58 -10.20
C SER A 112 -46.86 -4.97 -10.35
N GLU A 113 -46.70 -3.93 -11.18
CA GLU A 113 -45.45 -3.19 -11.30
C GLU A 113 -45.15 -2.37 -10.03
N SER A 114 -46.17 -1.81 -9.38
CA SER A 114 -46.02 -1.07 -8.12
C SER A 114 -45.54 -1.97 -6.98
N ASP A 115 -46.08 -3.19 -6.87
CA ASP A 115 -45.64 -4.19 -5.88
C ASP A 115 -44.18 -4.60 -6.13
N ARG A 116 -43.80 -4.72 -7.41
CA ARG A 116 -42.42 -5.04 -7.80
C ARG A 116 -41.44 -3.93 -7.44
N GLN A 117 -41.83 -2.67 -7.65
CA GLN A 117 -41.04 -1.51 -7.23
C GLN A 117 -40.92 -1.40 -5.71
N LEU A 118 -41.98 -1.73 -4.96
CA LEU A 118 -41.97 -1.72 -3.50
C LEU A 118 -40.97 -2.75 -2.93
N LEU A 119 -40.90 -3.95 -3.52
CA LEU A 119 -39.94 -4.98 -3.12
C LEU A 119 -38.49 -4.55 -3.39
N LEU A 120 -38.24 -3.89 -4.53
CA LEU A 120 -36.93 -3.35 -4.87
C LEU A 120 -36.49 -2.24 -3.91
N ILE A 121 -37.42 -1.35 -3.53
CA ILE A 121 -37.14 -0.30 -2.54
C ILE A 121 -36.82 -0.90 -1.18
N LYS A 122 -37.57 -1.92 -0.74
CA LYS A 122 -37.28 -2.62 0.52
C LYS A 122 -35.90 -3.30 0.53
N GLN A 123 -35.51 -3.93 -0.58
CA GLN A 123 -34.18 -4.52 -0.69
C GLN A 123 -33.09 -3.46 -0.62
N GLN A 124 -33.29 -2.30 -1.25
CA GLN A 124 -32.34 -1.20 -1.18
C GLN A 124 -32.24 -0.60 0.21
N ASP A 125 -33.34 -0.45 0.94
CA ASP A 125 -33.32 0.04 2.32
C ASP A 125 -32.53 -0.93 3.23
N GLU A 126 -32.70 -2.24 3.05
CA GLU A 126 -31.96 -3.25 3.81
C GLU A 126 -30.45 -3.21 3.50
N GLU A 127 -30.08 -3.02 2.22
CA GLU A 127 -28.68 -2.80 1.81
C GLU A 127 -28.09 -1.50 2.39
N LEU A 128 -28.88 -0.44 2.51
CA LEU A 128 -28.45 0.84 3.08
C LEU A 128 -28.24 0.76 4.60
N ASP A 129 -29.05 -0.01 5.31
CA ASP A 129 -28.86 -0.27 6.74
C ASP A 129 -27.56 -1.07 6.98
N GLU A 130 -27.28 -2.08 6.17
CA GLU A 130 -26.01 -2.82 6.23
C GLU A 130 -24.81 -1.92 5.90
N LEU A 131 -24.96 -1.05 4.91
CA LEU A 131 -23.94 -0.06 4.57
C LEU A 131 -23.71 0.94 5.72
N SER A 132 -24.78 1.41 6.37
CA SER A 132 -24.72 2.30 7.51
C SER A 132 -23.95 1.66 8.68
N ALA A 133 -24.27 0.42 9.02
CA ALA A 133 -23.56 -0.35 10.04
C ALA A 133 -22.07 -0.56 9.68
N SER A 134 -21.76 -0.73 8.39
CA SER A 134 -20.39 -0.84 7.91
C SER A 134 -19.63 0.49 8.01
N VAL A 135 -20.28 1.61 7.70
CA VAL A 135 -19.71 2.96 7.84
C VAL A 135 -19.44 3.29 9.31
N GLU A 136 -20.34 2.93 10.23
CA GLU A 136 -20.13 3.12 11.67
C GLU A 136 -18.90 2.33 12.15
N ARG A 137 -18.77 1.08 11.71
CA ARG A 137 -17.59 0.25 12.03
C ARG A 137 -16.29 0.83 11.47
N ILE A 138 -16.31 1.32 10.22
CA ILE A 138 -15.17 2.00 9.61
C ILE A 138 -14.83 3.29 10.36
N GLY A 139 -15.84 4.04 10.81
CA GLY A 139 -15.65 5.23 11.65
C GLY A 139 -14.94 4.92 12.97
N GLY A 140 -15.34 3.84 13.64
CA GLY A 140 -14.67 3.37 14.86
C GLY A 140 -13.20 2.94 14.63
N VAL A 141 -12.93 2.24 13.52
CA VAL A 141 -11.55 1.90 13.13
C VAL A 141 -10.75 3.16 12.79
N GLY A 142 -11.35 4.15 12.12
CA GLY A 142 -10.72 5.43 11.80
C GLY A 142 -10.30 6.22 13.04
N LEU A 143 -11.15 6.26 14.07
CA LEU A 143 -10.83 6.84 15.38
C LEU A 143 -9.66 6.12 16.04
N THR A 144 -9.66 4.79 16.01
CA THR A 144 -8.57 3.97 16.57
C THR A 144 -7.24 4.24 15.86
N ILE A 145 -7.25 4.32 14.53
CA ILE A 145 -6.06 4.65 13.73
C ILE A 145 -5.55 6.05 14.10
N HIS A 146 -6.45 7.02 14.29
CA HIS A 146 -6.05 8.37 14.67
C HIS A 146 -5.36 8.41 16.04
N GLU A 147 -5.90 7.71 17.04
CA GLU A 147 -5.28 7.61 18.36
C GLU A 147 -3.90 6.94 18.30
N GLU A 148 -3.77 5.86 17.54
CA GLU A 148 -2.51 5.16 17.33
C GLU A 148 -1.47 6.04 16.61
N LEU A 149 -1.89 6.87 15.64
CA LEU A 149 -1.00 7.83 14.98
C LEU A 149 -0.49 8.90 15.95
N LEU A 150 -1.33 9.40 16.87
CA LEU A 150 -0.90 10.32 17.93
C LEU A 150 0.07 9.64 18.90
N ALA A 151 -0.15 8.37 19.23
CA ALA A 151 0.78 7.59 20.04
C ALA A 151 2.13 7.41 19.34
N GLN A 152 2.13 7.12 18.04
CA GLN A 152 3.34 6.99 17.24
C GLN A 152 4.10 8.31 17.09
N GLU A 153 3.42 9.45 16.95
CA GLU A 153 4.06 10.78 16.94
C GLU A 153 4.90 11.00 18.21
N LYS A 154 4.35 10.65 19.38
CA LYS A 154 5.06 10.72 20.65
C LYS A 154 6.26 9.78 20.71
N ILE A 155 6.14 8.55 20.22
CA ILE A 155 7.24 7.59 20.18
C ILE A 155 8.36 8.08 19.25
N ILE A 156 8.01 8.71 18.12
CA ILE A 156 9.00 9.29 17.19
C ILE A 156 9.74 10.46 17.83
N GLU A 157 9.05 11.31 18.59
CA GLU A 157 9.69 12.39 19.35
C GLU A 157 10.69 11.82 20.37
N GLU A 158 10.27 10.82 21.15
CA GLU A 158 11.14 10.13 22.12
C GLU A 158 12.35 9.49 21.43
N LEU A 159 12.14 8.77 20.31
CA LEU A 159 13.21 8.20 19.49
C LEU A 159 14.17 9.29 18.98
N GLY A 160 13.67 10.45 18.60
CA GLY A 160 14.47 11.61 18.21
C GLY A 160 15.39 12.06 19.35
N THR A 161 14.85 12.19 20.57
CA THR A 161 15.65 12.56 21.74
C THR A 161 16.72 11.51 22.10
N GLU A 162 16.38 10.22 21.99
CA GLU A 162 17.33 9.14 22.21
C GLU A 162 18.44 9.12 21.13
N MET A 163 18.07 9.37 19.87
CA MET A 163 19.00 9.48 18.76
C MET A 163 19.97 10.65 18.97
N ASP A 164 19.48 11.82 19.38
CA ASP A 164 20.34 12.97 19.71
C ASP A 164 21.32 12.65 20.85
N SER A 165 20.84 11.95 21.89
CA SER A 165 21.70 11.49 22.99
C SER A 165 22.78 10.51 22.51
N THR A 166 22.42 9.61 21.58
CA THR A 166 23.33 8.64 20.98
C THR A 166 24.35 9.32 20.08
N SER A 167 23.92 10.31 19.29
CA SER A 167 24.77 11.16 18.46
C SER A 167 25.83 11.88 19.31
N ASN A 168 25.42 12.48 20.43
CA ASN A 168 26.33 13.13 21.37
C ASN A 168 27.35 12.15 21.98
N ARG A 169 26.92 10.93 22.32
CA ARG A 169 27.83 9.87 22.81
C ARG A 169 28.82 9.44 21.72
N LEU A 170 28.35 9.28 20.49
CA LEU A 170 29.18 8.92 19.34
C LEU A 170 30.20 10.02 19.04
N ASP A 171 29.83 11.31 19.08
CA ASP A 171 30.76 12.42 18.91
C ASP A 171 31.84 12.44 20.01
N PHE A 172 31.46 12.13 21.26
CA PHE A 172 32.44 11.98 22.34
C PHE A 172 33.40 10.80 22.13
N VAL A 173 32.87 9.65 21.68
CA VAL A 173 33.70 8.49 21.32
C VAL A 173 34.64 8.84 20.17
N GLN A 174 34.14 9.50 19.13
CA GLN A 174 34.93 9.94 17.99
C GLN A 174 36.05 10.90 18.42
N LYS A 175 35.76 11.87 19.29
CA LYS A 175 36.75 12.77 19.88
C LYS A 175 37.81 12.01 20.69
N LYS A 176 37.40 11.02 21.49
CA LYS A 176 38.34 10.16 22.24
C LYS A 176 39.23 9.33 21.32
N VAL A 177 38.67 8.73 20.28
CA VAL A 177 39.44 7.97 19.28
C VAL A 177 40.44 8.89 18.59
N ALA A 178 40.01 10.09 18.17
CA ALA A 178 40.91 11.08 17.57
C ALA A 178 42.02 11.51 18.54
N ALA A 179 41.71 11.70 19.83
CA ALA A 179 42.70 12.02 20.86
C ALA A 179 43.69 10.87 21.10
N VAL A 180 43.23 9.62 21.10
CA VAL A 180 44.09 8.42 21.20
C VAL A 180 44.99 8.31 19.98
N MET A 181 44.47 8.49 18.76
CA MET A 181 45.28 8.50 17.53
C MET A 181 46.35 9.60 17.58
N LYS A 182 46.00 10.80 18.07
CA LYS A 182 46.95 11.90 18.23
C LYS A 182 48.01 11.62 19.30
N LYS A 183 47.63 10.96 20.41
CA LYS A 183 48.53 10.63 21.53
C LYS A 183 49.43 9.42 21.24
N ALA A 184 48.96 8.48 20.42
CA ALA A 184 49.76 7.41 19.82
C ALA A 184 50.69 7.93 18.70
N GLY A 185 50.60 9.22 18.36
CA GLY A 185 51.41 9.85 17.33
C GLY A 185 52.90 9.94 17.67
N VAL A 186 53.65 10.36 16.66
CA VAL A 186 55.13 10.36 16.55
C VAL A 186 55.87 10.71 17.84
N LYS A 187 55.39 11.66 18.65
CA LYS A 187 56.06 12.09 19.89
C LYS A 187 56.17 10.98 20.94
N GLY A 188 55.12 10.16 21.12
CA GLY A 188 55.14 9.04 22.07
C GLY A 188 56.03 7.90 21.59
N GLN A 189 55.94 7.57 20.30
CA GLN A 189 56.80 6.58 19.66
C GLN A 189 58.28 7.01 19.67
N LEU A 190 58.58 8.28 19.44
CA LEU A 190 59.95 8.80 19.44
C LEU A 190 60.55 8.80 20.86
N MET A 191 59.76 9.10 21.89
CA MET A 191 60.18 8.93 23.30
C MET A 191 60.44 7.47 23.65
N MET A 192 59.61 6.54 23.16
CA MET A 192 59.82 5.10 23.33
C MET A 192 61.12 4.64 22.64
N ILE A 193 61.35 5.06 21.40
CA ILE A 193 62.57 4.73 20.64
C ILE A 193 63.81 5.29 21.34
N LEU A 194 63.76 6.53 21.83
CA LEU A 194 64.87 7.15 22.56
C LEU A 194 65.20 6.40 23.85
N PHE A 195 64.18 5.99 24.62
CA PHE A 195 64.37 5.17 25.82
C PHE A 195 65.01 3.82 25.50
N LEU A 196 64.52 3.11 24.48
CA LEU A 196 65.12 1.85 24.03
C LEU A 196 66.57 2.01 23.57
N LEU A 197 66.90 3.10 22.88
CA LEU A 197 68.27 3.41 22.44
C LEU A 197 69.22 3.60 23.62
N VAL A 198 68.81 4.37 24.64
CA VAL A 198 69.63 4.57 25.85
C VAL A 198 69.85 3.25 26.58
N LEU A 199 68.81 2.43 26.73
CA LEU A 199 68.91 1.11 27.36
C LEU A 199 69.89 0.21 26.57
N PHE A 200 69.80 0.22 25.23
CA PHE A 200 70.72 -0.51 24.37
C PHE A 200 72.19 -0.07 24.55
N ILE A 201 72.46 1.24 24.63
CA ILE A 201 73.80 1.77 24.89
C ILE A 201 74.34 1.27 26.23
N ILE A 202 73.52 1.32 27.29
CA ILE A 202 73.93 0.84 28.62
C ILE A 202 74.29 -0.65 28.57
N LEU A 203 73.44 -1.46 27.93
CA LEU A 203 73.66 -2.90 27.79
C LEU A 203 74.93 -3.18 26.97
N PHE A 204 75.13 -2.46 25.88
CA PHE A 204 76.34 -2.56 25.05
C PHE A 204 77.59 -2.24 25.87
N VAL A 205 77.63 -1.11 26.59
CA VAL A 205 78.77 -0.76 27.44
C VAL A 205 79.00 -1.82 28.51
N LEU A 206 77.94 -2.31 29.17
CA LEU A 206 78.05 -3.34 30.20
C LEU A 206 78.66 -4.62 29.62
N VAL A 207 78.27 -5.05 28.42
CA VAL A 207 78.77 -6.27 27.77
C VAL A 207 80.19 -6.14 27.21
N PHE A 208 80.58 -4.96 26.72
CA PHE A 208 81.92 -4.76 26.16
C PHE A 208 82.97 -4.34 27.20
N LEU A 209 82.53 -3.79 28.35
CA LEU A 209 83.38 -3.33 29.44
C LEU A 209 83.49 -4.37 30.57
N THR A 210 82.55 -5.32 30.66
CA THR A 210 82.66 -6.56 31.44
C THR A 210 83.32 -7.64 30.59
#